data_AF-A0A3N5YKC1-F1
#
_entry.id   AF-A0A3N5YKC1-F1
#
_cell.length_a   1.000
_cell.length_b   1.000
_cell.length_c   1.000
_cell.angle_alpha   90.00
_cell.angle_beta   90.00
_cell.angle_gamma   90.00
#
_symmetry.space_group_name_H-M   'P 1'
#
loop_
_entity.id
_entity.type
_entity.pdbx_description
1 polymer ?
#
loop_
_entity_poly.entity_id
_entity_poly.type
_entity_poly.pdbx_seq_one_letter_code
_entity_poly.pdbx_strand_id
1 'polypeptide(L)'
;MAKNPTLQNRFQQFIQGNPRAEWADDLAELSRVGSERRADFLLDNRSIVGEIKSLEEDPCWKIDEEVTRLQEERGFIVVGRVHLKGIFSNFPDSDELSRRIMRRVTRAIEHALSKANSQIESTKRLLALPQADGVLILLNGDIAILDPGLVRGKVQSLLDEKDGSGLTRYPHVVGVLFLTEKHRVRIIGRSKPLGLIIAKGQFPSFGQTGNALIRLLSEWATHGGPDVHHLRSPQ
;
A
#
# COMPACT_ATOMS: atom_id res chain seq x y z
N MET A 1 -23.57 0.15 20.59
CA MET A 1 -22.12 -0.13 20.69
C MET A 1 -21.40 0.83 19.75
N ALA A 2 -20.45 1.63 20.24
CA ALA A 2 -19.62 2.45 19.36
C ALA A 2 -18.79 1.53 18.46
N LYS A 3 -18.79 1.77 17.15
CA LYS A 3 -17.99 1.01 16.19
C LYS A 3 -16.51 1.27 16.49
N ASN A 4 -15.70 0.22 16.65
CA ASN A 4 -14.26 0.39 16.82
C ASN A 4 -13.71 1.20 15.62
N PRO A 5 -12.81 2.18 15.84
CA PRO A 5 -12.25 2.98 14.74
C PRO A 5 -11.46 2.07 13.80
N THR A 6 -11.54 2.33 12.49
CA THR A 6 -10.78 1.57 11.47
C THR A 6 -9.28 1.86 11.56
N LEU A 7 -8.44 1.03 10.93
CA LEU A 7 -7.01 1.30 10.82
C LEU A 7 -6.74 2.67 10.18
N GLN A 8 -7.51 3.04 9.15
CA GLN A 8 -7.43 4.36 8.53
C GLN A 8 -7.72 5.48 9.52
N ASN A 9 -8.83 5.40 10.27
CA ASN A 9 -9.21 6.45 11.22
C ASN A 9 -8.12 6.63 12.29
N ARG A 10 -7.58 5.53 12.83
CA ARG A 10 -6.52 5.60 13.83
C ARG A 10 -5.22 6.18 13.25
N PHE A 11 -4.86 5.80 12.02
CA PHE A 11 -3.65 6.32 11.39
C PHE A 11 -3.78 7.82 11.04
N GLN A 12 -4.95 8.26 10.55
CA GLN A 12 -5.22 9.68 10.31
C GLN A 12 -5.12 10.50 11.60
N GLN A 13 -5.73 10.03 12.69
CA GLN A 13 -5.63 10.67 14.01
C GLN A 13 -4.18 10.77 14.48
N PHE A 14 -3.38 9.71 14.28
CA PHE A 14 -1.96 9.72 14.59
C PHE A 14 -1.20 10.80 13.79
N ILE A 15 -1.44 10.90 12.48
CA ILE A 15 -0.79 11.91 11.63
C ILE A 15 -1.20 13.33 12.05
N GLN A 16 -2.50 13.56 12.30
CA GLN A 16 -3.00 14.87 12.75
C GLN A 16 -2.41 15.30 14.10
N GLY A 17 -2.08 14.34 14.97
CA GLY A 17 -1.39 14.60 16.24
C GLY A 17 0.14 14.66 16.13
N ASN A 18 0.73 14.41 14.96
CA ASN A 18 2.17 14.36 14.80
C ASN A 18 2.74 15.78 14.63
N PRO A 19 3.65 16.25 15.51
CA PRO A 19 4.18 17.62 15.45
C PRO A 19 5.04 17.92 14.22
N ARG A 20 5.41 16.90 13.44
CA ARG A 20 6.18 17.04 12.19
C ARG A 20 5.29 17.03 10.95
N ALA A 21 3.99 16.78 11.13
CA ALA A 21 3.04 16.66 10.05
C ALA A 21 2.15 17.90 9.97
N GLU A 22 1.81 18.28 8.74
CA GLU A 22 0.75 19.25 8.46
C GLU A 22 -0.38 18.50 7.75
N TRP A 23 -1.58 18.51 8.33
CA TRP A 23 -2.76 17.92 7.69
C TRP A 23 -3.24 18.83 6.56
N ALA A 24 -3.49 18.27 5.38
CA ALA A 24 -3.77 19.07 4.19
C ALA A 24 -5.07 19.89 4.29
N ASP A 25 -6.05 19.41 5.08
CA ASP A 25 -7.29 20.16 5.29
C ASP A 25 -7.09 21.45 6.09
N ASP A 26 -6.03 21.54 6.88
CA ASP A 26 -5.72 22.71 7.72
C ASP A 26 -4.92 23.79 6.96
N LEU A 27 -4.48 23.49 5.73
CA LEU A 27 -3.70 24.39 4.91
C LEU A 27 -4.58 25.33 4.08
N ALA A 28 -4.47 26.62 4.35
CA ALA A 28 -5.24 27.66 3.66
C ALA A 28 -5.02 27.62 2.13
N GLU A 29 -3.78 27.33 1.69
CA GLU A 29 -3.39 27.20 0.29
C GLU A 29 -4.17 26.08 -0.43
N LEU A 30 -4.57 25.04 0.31
CA LEU A 30 -5.30 23.90 -0.25
C LEU A 30 -6.81 24.02 -0.08
N SER A 31 -7.31 24.91 0.79
CA SER A 31 -8.73 25.05 1.17
C SER A 31 -9.74 25.11 0.01
N ARG A 32 -9.33 25.61 -1.16
CA ARG A 32 -10.18 25.73 -2.36
C ARG A 32 -10.16 24.51 -3.28
N VAL A 33 -9.35 23.51 -2.95
CA VAL A 33 -9.17 22.28 -3.72
C VAL A 33 -9.86 21.15 -2.98
N GLY A 34 -10.72 20.41 -3.68
CA GLY A 34 -11.37 19.23 -3.12
C GLY A 34 -10.36 18.20 -2.64
N SER A 35 -10.68 17.50 -1.54
CA SER A 35 -9.81 16.49 -0.94
C SER A 35 -9.43 15.38 -1.92
N GLU A 36 -10.27 15.10 -2.91
CA GLU A 36 -10.02 14.09 -3.94
C GLU A 36 -8.89 14.45 -4.92
N ARG A 37 -8.42 15.70 -4.89
CA ARG A 37 -7.40 16.25 -5.81
C ARG A 37 -6.11 16.67 -5.11
N ARG A 38 -5.99 16.41 -3.81
CA ARG A 38 -4.80 16.72 -3.02
C ARG A 38 -4.40 15.51 -2.19
N ALA A 39 -3.17 15.54 -1.71
CA ALA A 39 -2.63 14.57 -0.79
C ALA A 39 -3.15 14.84 0.63
N ASP A 40 -3.16 13.83 1.48
CA ASP A 40 -3.66 13.92 2.85
C ASP A 40 -2.78 14.76 3.79
N PHE A 41 -1.45 14.68 3.67
CA PHE A 41 -0.55 15.38 4.61
C PHE A 41 0.82 15.74 4.02
N LEU A 42 1.52 16.64 4.72
CA LEU A 42 2.93 16.98 4.51
C LEU A 42 3.72 16.53 5.75
N LEU A 43 4.98 16.14 5.58
CA LEU A 43 5.83 15.68 6.69
C LEU A 43 7.23 16.31 6.61
N ASP A 44 7.84 16.50 7.78
CA ASP A 44 9.22 16.95 7.96
C ASP A 44 9.51 18.23 7.16
N ASN A 45 8.87 19.34 7.54
CA ASN A 45 8.98 20.65 6.89
C ASN A 45 8.63 20.63 5.40
N ARG A 46 7.55 19.92 5.04
CA ARG A 46 7.06 19.77 3.67
C ARG A 46 8.06 19.13 2.69
N SER A 47 9.08 18.44 3.21
CA SER A 47 10.02 17.66 2.38
C SER A 47 9.37 16.39 1.81
N ILE A 48 8.29 15.92 2.44
CA ILE A 48 7.52 14.75 2.01
C ILE A 48 6.05 15.13 1.87
N VAL A 49 5.43 14.67 0.78
CA VAL A 49 3.98 14.73 0.52
C VAL A 49 3.41 13.32 0.65
N GLY A 50 2.51 13.12 1.60
CA GLY A 50 1.98 11.81 1.97
C GLY A 50 0.50 11.65 1.60
N GLU A 51 0.16 10.51 1.00
CA GLU A 51 -1.22 10.11 0.72
C GLU A 51 -1.56 8.80 1.45
N ILE A 52 -2.75 8.69 2.03
CA ILE A 52 -3.24 7.52 2.75
C ILE A 52 -4.30 6.80 1.90
N LYS A 53 -4.13 5.49 1.67
CA LYS A 53 -5.13 4.64 1.03
C LYS A 53 -5.38 3.38 1.85
N SER A 54 -6.65 3.11 2.11
CA SER A 54 -7.11 1.87 2.76
C SER A 54 -7.55 0.83 1.73
N LEU A 55 -7.12 -0.41 1.93
CA LEU A 55 -7.59 -1.58 1.21
C LEU A 55 -8.71 -2.20 2.06
N GLU A 56 -9.95 -1.95 1.66
CA GLU A 56 -11.14 -2.30 2.45
C GLU A 56 -11.92 -3.48 1.87
N GLU A 57 -11.79 -3.72 0.57
CA GLU A 57 -12.53 -4.75 -0.12
C GLU A 57 -11.70 -6.04 -0.19
N ASP A 58 -12.15 -7.09 0.51
CA ASP A 58 -11.55 -8.42 0.40
C ASP A 58 -11.69 -8.93 -1.05
N PRO A 59 -10.57 -9.10 -1.79
CA PRO A 59 -10.64 -9.50 -3.18
C PRO A 59 -10.90 -11.01 -3.35
N CYS A 60 -11.13 -11.78 -2.28
CA CYS A 60 -11.46 -13.21 -2.38
C CYS A 60 -12.67 -13.47 -3.30
N TRP A 61 -13.66 -12.59 -3.34
CA TRP A 61 -14.77 -12.75 -4.30
C TRP A 61 -14.31 -12.71 -5.77
N LYS A 62 -13.26 -11.96 -6.10
CA LYS A 62 -12.68 -11.90 -7.46
C LYS A 62 -12.02 -13.21 -7.85
N ILE A 63 -11.57 -13.98 -6.86
CA ILE A 63 -11.04 -15.33 -7.04
C ILE A 63 -12.19 -16.30 -7.28
N ASP A 64 -13.21 -16.24 -6.43
CA ASP A 64 -14.37 -17.13 -6.53
C ASP A 64 -15.07 -16.97 -7.89
N GLU A 65 -15.20 -15.74 -8.39
CA GLU A 65 -15.68 -15.46 -9.75
C GLU A 65 -14.80 -16.09 -10.85
N GLU A 66 -13.48 -15.98 -10.73
CA GLU A 66 -12.56 -16.57 -11.71
C GLU A 66 -12.59 -18.09 -11.67
N VAL A 67 -12.66 -18.69 -10.48
CA VAL A 67 -12.81 -20.14 -10.32
C VAL A 67 -14.12 -20.60 -10.94
N THR A 68 -15.25 -19.95 -10.60
CA THR A 68 -16.58 -20.27 -11.15
C THR A 68 -16.56 -20.21 -12.68
N ARG A 69 -16.01 -19.13 -13.25
CA ARG A 69 -15.88 -18.97 -14.69
C ARG A 69 -15.06 -20.11 -15.33
N LEU A 70 -13.94 -20.50 -14.72
CA LEU A 70 -13.14 -21.62 -15.22
C LEU A 70 -13.90 -22.96 -15.12
N GLN A 71 -14.70 -23.16 -14.08
CA GLN A 71 -15.53 -24.36 -13.94
C GLN A 71 -16.53 -24.47 -15.09
N GLU A 72 -17.16 -23.35 -15.47
CA GLU A 72 -18.05 -23.26 -16.63
C GLU A 72 -17.30 -23.49 -17.95
N GLU A 73 -16.12 -22.90 -18.13
CA GLU A 73 -15.33 -22.99 -19.36
C GLU A 73 -14.66 -24.37 -19.55
N ARG A 74 -14.26 -25.05 -18.47
CA ARG A 74 -13.40 -26.25 -18.51
C ARG A 74 -14.00 -27.49 -17.89
N GLY A 75 -15.18 -27.40 -17.28
CA GLY A 75 -15.95 -28.55 -16.80
C GLY A 75 -15.35 -29.29 -15.60
N PHE A 76 -14.73 -28.58 -14.66
CA PHE A 76 -14.24 -29.19 -13.40
C PHE A 76 -15.09 -28.78 -12.20
N ILE A 77 -15.11 -29.63 -11.17
CA ILE A 77 -15.85 -29.40 -9.93
C ILE A 77 -14.87 -29.15 -8.79
N VAL A 78 -15.04 -28.04 -8.10
CA VAL A 78 -14.36 -27.72 -6.84
C VAL A 78 -15.24 -28.12 -5.68
N VAL A 79 -14.77 -29.04 -4.82
CA VAL A 79 -15.47 -29.45 -3.59
C VAL A 79 -14.64 -29.05 -2.38
N GLY A 80 -15.23 -28.23 -1.49
CA GLY A 80 -14.59 -27.78 -0.25
C GLY A 80 -13.65 -26.59 -0.42
N ARG A 81 -12.85 -26.29 0.63
CA ARG A 81 -11.83 -25.24 0.58
C ARG A 81 -10.57 -25.79 -0.08
N VAL A 82 -10.24 -25.28 -1.25
CA VAL A 82 -9.03 -25.67 -1.99
C VAL A 82 -8.06 -24.51 -2.07
N HIS A 83 -6.77 -24.82 -1.96
CA HIS A 83 -5.72 -23.84 -2.27
C HIS A 83 -5.71 -23.59 -3.78
N LEU A 84 -5.73 -22.31 -4.19
CA LEU A 84 -5.70 -21.91 -5.60
C LEU A 84 -4.57 -22.55 -6.39
N LYS A 85 -3.40 -22.69 -5.77
CA LYS A 85 -2.24 -23.36 -6.37
C LYS A 85 -2.54 -24.82 -6.76
N GLY A 86 -3.37 -25.52 -5.97
CA GLY A 86 -3.81 -26.88 -6.26
C GLY A 86 -4.92 -26.98 -7.32
N ILE A 87 -5.71 -25.91 -7.50
CA ILE A 87 -6.67 -25.83 -8.62
C ILE A 87 -5.90 -25.64 -9.93
N PHE A 88 -4.90 -24.74 -9.94
CA PHE A 88 -4.22 -24.38 -11.19
C PHE A 88 -3.13 -25.33 -11.63
N SER A 89 -2.51 -26.10 -10.71
CA SER A 89 -1.44 -27.03 -11.04
C SER A 89 -1.82 -28.09 -12.07
N ASN A 90 -3.12 -28.34 -12.26
CA ASN A 90 -3.63 -29.34 -13.18
C ASN A 90 -3.91 -28.79 -14.59
N PHE A 91 -3.71 -27.49 -14.82
CA PHE A 91 -3.91 -26.87 -16.12
C PHE A 91 -2.59 -26.62 -16.86
N PRO A 92 -2.55 -26.85 -18.19
CA PRO A 92 -1.34 -26.60 -19.00
C PRO A 92 -0.93 -25.12 -19.04
N ASP A 93 -1.85 -24.19 -18.79
CA ASP A 93 -1.66 -22.73 -18.76
C ASP A 93 -1.66 -22.15 -17.32
N SER A 94 -1.32 -22.98 -16.33
CA SER A 94 -1.34 -22.64 -14.89
C SER A 94 -0.67 -21.31 -14.53
N ASP A 95 0.45 -20.98 -15.16
CA ASP A 95 1.19 -19.72 -14.94
C ASP A 95 0.42 -18.49 -15.43
N GLU A 96 -0.23 -18.58 -16.58
CA GLU A 96 -1.02 -17.49 -17.13
C GLU A 96 -2.26 -17.23 -16.28
N LEU A 97 -2.90 -18.32 -15.85
CA LEU A 97 -4.08 -18.24 -15.01
C LEU A 97 -3.76 -17.64 -13.64
N SER A 98 -2.66 -18.08 -13.04
CA SER A 98 -2.14 -17.50 -11.79
C SER A 98 -1.87 -16.01 -11.96
N ARG A 99 -1.18 -15.59 -13.03
CA ARG A 99 -0.96 -14.16 -13.32
C ARG A 99 -2.27 -13.38 -13.50
N ARG A 100 -3.27 -13.96 -14.16
CA ARG A 100 -4.58 -13.33 -14.37
C ARG A 100 -5.30 -13.06 -13.04
N ILE A 101 -5.34 -14.05 -12.16
CA ILE A 101 -5.98 -13.94 -10.85
C ILE A 101 -5.22 -12.98 -9.94
N MET A 102 -3.90 -13.09 -9.90
CA MET A 102 -3.08 -12.17 -9.10
C MET A 102 -3.25 -10.71 -9.56
N ARG A 103 -3.38 -10.47 -10.88
CA ARG A 103 -3.71 -9.12 -11.39
C ARG A 103 -5.06 -8.64 -10.87
N ARG A 104 -6.10 -9.48 -10.86
CA ARG A 104 -7.42 -9.10 -10.32
C ARG A 104 -7.38 -8.81 -8.84
N VAL A 105 -6.73 -9.67 -8.06
CA VAL A 105 -6.56 -9.52 -6.61
C VAL A 105 -5.85 -8.22 -6.27
N THR A 106 -4.81 -7.88 -7.03
CA THR A 106 -3.94 -6.73 -6.76
C THR A 106 -4.35 -5.43 -7.48
N ARG A 107 -5.47 -5.40 -8.22
CA ARG A 107 -5.99 -4.19 -8.88
C ARG A 107 -6.19 -3.02 -7.93
N ALA A 108 -6.63 -3.29 -6.69
CA ALA A 108 -6.83 -2.24 -5.69
C ALA A 108 -5.53 -1.51 -5.35
N ILE A 109 -4.39 -2.22 -5.33
CA ILE A 109 -3.06 -1.63 -5.09
C ILE A 109 -2.67 -0.71 -6.25
N GLU A 110 -2.90 -1.13 -7.49
CA GLU A 110 -2.61 -0.32 -8.68
C GLU A 110 -3.45 0.96 -8.72
N HIS A 111 -4.75 0.83 -8.42
CA HIS A 111 -5.64 1.97 -8.34
C HIS A 111 -5.26 2.93 -7.20
N ALA A 112 -4.89 2.41 -6.03
CA ALA A 112 -4.40 3.21 -4.92
C ALA A 112 -3.14 4.00 -5.29
N LEU A 113 -2.16 3.34 -5.93
CA LEU A 113 -0.92 3.98 -6.37
C LEU A 113 -1.17 5.04 -7.45
N SER A 114 -2.03 4.74 -8.43
CA SER A 114 -2.37 5.68 -9.50
C SER A 114 -3.03 6.94 -8.95
N LYS A 115 -4.00 6.81 -8.04
CA LYS A 115 -4.66 7.96 -7.40
C LYS A 115 -3.67 8.77 -6.56
N ALA A 116 -2.87 8.10 -5.73
CA ALA A 116 -1.88 8.74 -4.89
C ALA A 116 -0.87 9.54 -5.72
N ASN A 117 -0.39 8.99 -6.84
CA ASN A 117 0.53 9.69 -7.73
C ASN A 117 -0.06 11.02 -8.24
N SER A 118 -1.32 11.03 -8.69
CA SER A 118 -1.98 12.26 -9.16
C SER A 118 -2.26 13.26 -8.03
N GLN A 119 -2.66 12.80 -6.85
CA GLN A 119 -2.92 13.65 -5.69
C GLN A 119 -1.63 14.30 -5.17
N ILE A 120 -0.53 13.54 -5.11
CA ILE A 120 0.80 14.03 -4.75
C ILE A 120 1.28 15.04 -5.78
N GLU A 121 1.21 14.73 -7.08
CA GLU A 121 1.58 15.67 -8.15
C GLU A 121 0.85 17.01 -8.01
N SER A 122 -0.48 16.94 -7.86
CA SER A 122 -1.33 18.11 -7.70
C SER A 122 -0.92 18.94 -6.50
N THR A 123 -0.67 18.29 -5.36
CA THR A 123 -0.26 18.97 -4.12
C THR A 123 1.12 19.62 -4.24
N LYS A 124 2.09 18.90 -4.82
CA LYS A 124 3.43 19.44 -5.10
C LYS A 124 3.35 20.68 -5.97
N ARG A 125 2.48 20.69 -7.00
CA ARG A 125 2.26 21.84 -7.86
C ARG A 125 1.61 23.01 -7.12
N LEU A 126 0.55 22.75 -6.37
CA LEU A 126 -0.22 23.77 -5.65
C LEU A 126 0.61 24.49 -4.58
N LEU A 127 1.51 23.76 -3.92
CA LEU A 127 2.37 24.30 -2.87
C LEU A 127 3.78 24.69 -3.35
N ALA A 128 4.04 24.62 -4.66
CA ALA A 128 5.35 24.86 -5.26
C ALA A 128 6.49 24.06 -4.60
N LEU A 129 6.25 22.75 -4.38
CA LEU A 129 7.18 21.79 -3.76
C LEU A 129 7.75 20.79 -4.79
N PRO A 130 8.46 21.20 -5.86
CA PRO A 130 8.91 20.29 -6.91
C PRO A 130 9.90 19.22 -6.39
N GLN A 131 10.68 19.56 -5.36
CA GLN A 131 11.70 18.70 -4.76
C GLN A 131 11.18 17.79 -3.64
N ALA A 132 9.92 17.94 -3.23
CA ALA A 132 9.37 17.09 -2.16
C ALA A 132 9.17 15.65 -2.67
N ASP A 133 9.53 14.68 -1.83
CA ASP A 133 9.31 13.27 -2.11
C ASP A 133 7.85 12.90 -1.89
N GLY A 134 7.29 12.06 -2.76
CA GLY A 134 5.93 11.56 -2.58
C GLY A 134 5.90 10.16 -2.00
N VAL A 135 5.09 9.95 -0.96
CA VAL A 135 4.94 8.65 -0.32
C VAL A 135 3.47 8.25 -0.25
N LEU A 136 3.19 6.99 -0.55
CA LEU A 136 1.89 6.37 -0.29
C LEU A 136 1.93 5.58 1.02
N ILE A 137 1.00 5.85 1.93
CA ILE A 137 0.68 5.00 3.07
C ILE A 137 -0.45 4.06 2.67
N LEU A 138 -0.14 2.77 2.55
CA LEU A 138 -1.09 1.74 2.14
C LEU A 138 -1.52 0.91 3.35
N LEU A 139 -2.80 0.97 3.70
CA LEU A 139 -3.35 0.35 4.91
C LEU A 139 -4.14 -0.91 4.55
N ASN A 140 -3.85 -2.03 5.21
CA ASN A 140 -4.63 -3.27 5.12
C ASN A 140 -5.12 -3.68 6.51
N GLY A 141 -6.41 -3.46 6.78
CA GLY A 141 -7.04 -3.84 8.03
C GLY A 141 -6.99 -5.35 8.26
N ASP A 142 -7.76 -6.12 7.50
CA ASP A 142 -8.03 -7.54 7.79
C ASP A 142 -7.94 -8.48 6.56
N ILE A 143 -7.52 -7.98 5.40
CA ILE A 143 -7.51 -8.75 4.15
C ILE A 143 -6.34 -9.75 4.15
N ALA A 144 -6.67 -11.03 4.30
CA ALA A 144 -5.70 -12.13 4.45
C ALA A 144 -4.86 -12.39 3.21
N ILE A 145 -5.45 -12.23 2.03
CA ILE A 145 -4.78 -12.55 0.78
C ILE A 145 -3.73 -11.51 0.36
N LEU A 146 -3.82 -10.30 0.94
CA LEU A 146 -2.83 -9.25 0.73
C LEU A 146 -1.64 -9.45 1.67
N ASP A 147 -0.98 -10.60 1.52
CA ASP A 147 0.20 -10.92 2.29
C ASP A 147 1.36 -9.97 1.94
N PRO A 148 2.32 -9.76 2.86
CA PRO A 148 3.37 -8.78 2.67
C PRO A 148 4.26 -9.07 1.46
N GLY A 149 4.49 -10.34 1.13
CA GLY A 149 5.28 -10.75 -0.04
C GLY A 149 4.58 -10.39 -1.34
N LEU A 150 3.28 -10.69 -1.44
CA LEU A 150 2.46 -10.29 -2.58
C LEU A 150 2.43 -8.77 -2.77
N VAL A 151 2.14 -8.02 -1.70
CA VAL A 151 2.06 -6.56 -1.76
C VAL A 151 3.41 -5.97 -2.17
N ARG A 152 4.52 -6.45 -1.60
CA ARG A 152 5.87 -6.06 -1.99
C ARG A 152 6.11 -6.26 -3.48
N GLY A 153 5.86 -7.47 -3.99
CA GLY A 153 6.10 -7.82 -5.39
C GLY A 153 5.28 -6.95 -6.35
N LYS A 154 3.98 -6.74 -6.06
CA LYS A 154 3.13 -5.88 -6.89
C LYS A 154 3.57 -4.42 -6.84
N VAL A 155 3.81 -3.86 -5.67
CA VAL A 155 4.21 -2.46 -5.53
C VAL A 155 5.54 -2.20 -6.22
N GLN A 156 6.54 -3.08 -6.06
CA GLN A 156 7.82 -2.96 -6.76
C GLN A 156 7.63 -2.99 -8.28
N SER A 157 6.86 -3.97 -8.78
CA SER A 157 6.55 -4.05 -10.21
C SER A 157 5.88 -2.78 -10.75
N LEU A 158 5.03 -2.13 -9.97
CA LEU A 158 4.38 -0.88 -10.37
C LEU A 158 5.34 0.32 -10.33
N LEU A 159 6.16 0.44 -9.27
CA LEU A 159 7.12 1.55 -9.13
C LEU A 159 8.22 1.51 -10.21
N ASP A 160 8.57 0.32 -10.68
CA ASP A 160 9.54 0.11 -11.76
C ASP A 160 8.91 0.19 -13.15
N GLU A 161 7.58 0.18 -13.24
CA GLU A 161 6.84 0.19 -14.50
C GLU A 161 7.15 1.45 -15.32
N LYS A 162 7.33 1.24 -16.64
CA LYS A 162 7.53 2.30 -17.61
C LYS A 162 6.26 2.50 -18.44
N ASP A 163 5.98 3.75 -18.80
CA ASP A 163 4.94 4.07 -19.77
C ASP A 163 5.43 3.82 -21.21
N GLY A 164 4.56 4.06 -22.20
CA GLY A 164 4.90 3.87 -23.62
C GLY A 164 6.03 4.77 -24.14
N SER A 165 6.45 5.78 -23.37
CA SER A 165 7.59 6.66 -23.66
C SER A 165 8.89 6.23 -22.99
N GLY A 166 8.87 5.18 -22.16
CA GLY A 166 10.02 4.70 -21.40
C GLY A 166 10.27 5.44 -20.08
N LEU A 167 9.41 6.40 -19.73
CA LEU A 167 9.45 7.11 -18.44
C LEU A 167 8.74 6.29 -17.37
N THR A 168 9.08 6.52 -16.08
CA THR A 168 8.38 5.79 -15.00
C THR A 168 6.91 6.20 -14.94
N ARG A 169 6.02 5.21 -14.90
CA ARG A 169 4.56 5.38 -14.89
C ARG A 169 4.04 6.17 -13.67
N TYR A 170 4.66 6.01 -12.51
CA TYR A 170 4.32 6.73 -11.28
C TYR A 170 5.51 7.57 -10.79
N PRO A 171 5.82 8.70 -11.46
CA PRO A 171 7.04 9.46 -11.19
C PRO A 171 7.00 10.24 -9.87
N HIS A 172 5.82 10.43 -9.28
CA HIS A 172 5.64 11.23 -8.07
C HIS A 172 5.62 10.39 -6.79
N VAL A 173 5.63 9.06 -6.87
CA VAL A 173 5.70 8.17 -5.70
C VAL A 173 7.08 7.53 -5.65
N VAL A 174 7.86 7.86 -4.62
CA VAL A 174 9.21 7.30 -4.42
C VAL A 174 9.20 6.07 -3.51
N GLY A 175 8.17 5.92 -2.70
CA GLY A 175 7.95 4.69 -1.95
C GLY A 175 6.58 4.58 -1.30
N VAL A 176 6.38 3.42 -0.67
CA VAL A 176 5.13 2.99 -0.05
C VAL A 176 5.43 2.48 1.35
N LEU A 177 4.72 3.01 2.35
CA LEU A 177 4.65 2.41 3.69
C LEU A 177 3.39 1.55 3.76
N PHE A 178 3.55 0.24 3.75
CA PHE A 178 2.46 -0.72 3.90
C PHE A 178 2.28 -1.10 5.37
N LEU A 179 1.07 -0.92 5.90
CA LEU A 179 0.72 -1.26 7.29
C LEU A 179 -0.41 -2.27 7.30
N THR A 180 -0.27 -3.36 8.06
CA THR A 180 -1.29 -4.40 8.13
C THR A 180 -1.54 -4.93 9.54
N GLU A 181 -2.81 -5.06 9.92
CA GLU A 181 -3.20 -5.70 11.19
C GLU A 181 -3.47 -7.19 11.04
N LYS A 182 -3.79 -7.62 9.83
CA LYS A 182 -4.00 -9.02 9.48
C LYS A 182 -2.73 -9.84 9.59
N HIS A 183 -1.61 -9.32 9.09
CA HIS A 183 -0.33 -10.02 9.09
C HIS A 183 0.50 -9.53 10.27
N ARG A 184 0.93 -10.49 11.09
CA ARG A 184 1.61 -10.21 12.36
C ARG A 184 2.95 -10.92 12.42
N VAL A 185 3.95 -10.26 12.99
CA VAL A 185 5.26 -10.85 13.29
C VAL A 185 5.33 -11.22 14.76
N ARG A 186 6.03 -12.32 15.06
CA ARG A 186 6.23 -12.79 16.43
C ARG A 186 7.64 -12.42 16.87
N ILE A 187 7.74 -11.62 17.92
CA ILE A 187 9.01 -11.08 18.41
C ILE A 187 9.03 -11.20 19.92
N ILE A 188 10.03 -11.91 20.43
CA ILE A 188 10.22 -12.18 21.87
C ILE A 188 8.89 -12.62 22.52
N GLY A 189 8.23 -13.62 21.92
CA GLY A 189 6.98 -14.20 22.42
C GLY A 189 5.69 -13.39 22.16
N ARG A 190 5.77 -12.11 21.77
CA ARG A 190 4.59 -11.26 21.49
C ARG A 190 4.27 -11.23 20.00
N SER A 191 2.97 -11.24 19.65
CA SER A 191 2.50 -11.09 18.27
C SER A 191 2.10 -9.64 18.01
N LYS A 192 2.68 -9.04 16.96
CA LYS A 192 2.55 -7.61 16.66
C LYS A 192 2.17 -7.39 15.19
N PRO A 193 1.33 -6.39 14.87
CA PRO A 193 1.04 -6.04 13.46
C PRO A 193 2.34 -5.77 12.69
N LEU A 194 2.32 -5.94 11.36
CA LEU A 194 3.50 -5.73 10.52
C LEU A 194 3.44 -4.38 9.79
N GLY A 195 4.57 -3.67 9.75
CA GLY A 195 4.83 -2.58 8.82
C GLY A 195 5.95 -2.94 7.84
N LEU A 196 5.81 -2.54 6.58
CA LEU A 196 6.76 -2.78 5.51
C LEU A 196 6.98 -1.50 4.69
N ILE A 197 8.25 -1.11 4.53
CA ILE A 197 8.65 0.00 3.63
C ILE A 197 9.08 -0.61 2.29
N ILE A 198 8.48 -0.12 1.21
CA ILE A 198 8.76 -0.54 -0.17
C ILE A 198 9.22 0.69 -0.95
N ALA A 199 10.40 0.60 -1.54
CA ALA A 199 11.07 1.72 -2.19
C ALA A 199 11.23 1.49 -3.69
N LYS A 200 11.25 2.57 -4.48
CA LYS A 200 11.72 2.52 -5.87
C LYS A 200 13.24 2.37 -5.90
N GLY A 201 13.76 1.43 -6.70
CA GLY A 201 15.19 1.14 -6.78
C GLY A 201 15.77 0.38 -5.57
N GLN A 202 17.10 0.32 -5.48
CA GLN A 202 17.77 -0.34 -4.35
C GLN A 202 17.67 0.50 -3.07
N PHE A 203 17.46 -0.19 -1.95
CA PHE A 203 17.19 0.38 -0.62
C PHE A 203 18.26 1.29 0.02
N PRO A 204 19.51 1.49 -0.48
CA PRO A 204 20.40 2.47 0.14
C PRO A 204 20.20 3.93 -0.32
N SER A 205 19.40 4.22 -1.35
CA SER A 205 19.20 5.61 -1.83
C SER A 205 18.08 6.37 -1.13
N PHE A 206 17.37 5.75 -0.19
CA PHE A 206 16.17 6.34 0.43
C PHE A 206 16.48 7.51 1.38
N GLY A 207 17.77 7.82 1.61
CA GLY A 207 18.25 9.10 2.14
C GLY A 207 17.45 9.62 3.33
N GLN A 208 16.95 10.84 3.22
CA GLN A 208 16.19 11.51 4.28
C GLN A 208 14.77 10.93 4.42
N THR A 209 14.10 10.64 3.31
CA THR A 209 12.73 10.10 3.27
C THR A 209 12.64 8.74 3.98
N GLY A 210 13.71 7.96 4.00
CA GLY A 210 13.70 6.60 4.55
C GLY A 210 13.80 6.63 6.04
N ASN A 211 14.67 7.50 6.51
CA ASN A 211 14.76 7.83 7.91
C ASN A 211 13.44 8.44 8.41
N ALA A 212 12.77 9.28 7.61
CA ALA A 212 11.45 9.81 7.94
C ALA A 212 10.39 8.70 8.03
N LEU A 213 10.32 7.76 7.07
CA LEU A 213 9.36 6.65 7.12
C LEU A 213 9.64 5.65 8.23
N ILE A 214 10.91 5.34 8.52
CA ILE A 214 11.30 4.50 9.66
C ILE A 214 10.89 5.17 10.97
N ARG A 215 11.11 6.48 11.09
CA ARG A 215 10.71 7.25 12.26
C ARG A 215 9.19 7.28 12.41
N LEU A 216 8.47 7.59 11.34
CA LEU A 216 7.01 7.62 11.31
C LEU A 216 6.42 6.27 11.72
N LEU A 217 6.96 5.19 11.17
CA LEU A 217 6.57 3.82 11.52
C LEU A 217 6.86 3.53 13.01
N SER A 218 7.97 4.05 13.56
CA SER A 218 8.33 3.87 14.99
C SER A 218 7.43 4.67 15.91
N GLU A 219 7.07 5.89 15.54
CA GLU A 219 6.12 6.74 16.26
C GLU A 219 4.70 6.15 16.21
N TRP A 220 4.31 5.57 15.07
CA TRP A 220 3.04 4.86 14.93
C TRP A 220 2.99 3.62 15.83
N ALA A 221 4.08 2.85 15.91
CA ALA A 221 4.21 1.71 16.82
C ALA A 221 3.91 2.09 18.28
N THR A 222 4.50 3.20 18.76
CA THR A 222 4.34 3.66 20.15
C THR A 222 2.96 4.27 20.41
N HIS A 223 2.31 4.83 19.38
CA HIS A 223 0.94 5.36 19.46
C HIS A 223 -0.16 4.27 19.50
N GLY A 224 0.21 3.00 19.36
CA GLY A 224 -0.72 1.86 19.34
C GLY A 224 -0.79 1.10 18.01
N GLY A 225 0.18 1.33 17.11
CA GLY A 225 0.34 0.66 15.82
C GLY A 225 1.20 -0.64 15.83
N PRO A 226 1.62 -1.16 14.64
CA PRO A 226 2.60 -2.23 14.44
C PRO A 226 3.96 -1.90 15.04
N ASP A 227 4.63 -2.85 15.70
CA ASP A 227 6.04 -2.71 16.10
C ASP A 227 6.98 -2.82 14.88
N VAL A 228 8.05 -2.02 14.86
CA VAL A 228 8.94 -1.85 13.70
C VAL A 228 10.17 -2.76 13.81
N HIS A 229 10.40 -3.61 12.81
CA HIS A 229 11.65 -4.38 12.73
C HIS A 229 12.21 -4.41 11.31
N HIS A 230 13.50 -4.12 11.18
CA HIS A 230 14.21 -4.08 9.92
C HIS A 230 14.41 -5.50 9.36
N LEU A 231 13.70 -5.85 8.28
CA LEU A 231 14.05 -7.00 7.46
C LEU A 231 15.15 -6.58 6.48
N ARG A 232 16.40 -6.81 6.85
CA ARG A 232 17.52 -6.77 5.87
C ARG A 232 17.38 -8.01 4.98
N SER A 233 17.46 -7.83 3.66
CA SER A 233 17.72 -8.97 2.77
C SER A 233 19.05 -9.61 3.19
N PRO A 234 19.16 -10.96 3.17
CA PRO A 234 20.46 -11.60 3.26
C PRO A 234 21.35 -11.08 2.11
N GLN A 235 22.61 -10.81 2.43
CA GLN A 235 23.64 -10.54 1.43
C GLN A 235 23.89 -11.78 0.57
#